data_AF-A0A1V1P0X2-F1
#
_entry.id   AF-A0A1V1P0X2-F1
#
_cell.length_a   1.000
_cell.length_b   1.000
_cell.length_c   1.000
_cell.angle_alpha   90.00
_cell.angle_beta   90.00
_cell.angle_gamma   90.00
#
_symmetry.space_group_name_H-M   'P 1'
#
loop_
_entity.id
_entity.type
_entity.pdbx_description
1 polymer ?
#
loop_
_entity_poly.entity_id
_entity_poly.type
_entity_poly.pdbx_seq_one_letter_code
_entity_poly.pdbx_strand_id
1 'polypeptide(L)'
;MNQKNESIHAYLLILYRNNDTFSSMKEYIAYKGHFLTIEWFFDESGNSDALSFFENLSNSQKRKTLMLFKRIGDSGKIFDISKFRNEGDQIFAFKPQPDRFLSFFYTGKKIIVTNGFCKKPKNYLKMKRKQL
;
A
#
# COMPACT_ATOMS: atom_id res chain seq x y z
N MET A 1 -15.05 37.81 36.59
CA MET A 1 -14.34 36.65 36.03
C MET A 1 -13.13 37.15 35.26
N ASN A 2 -11.97 36.55 35.48
CA ASN A 2 -10.67 37.14 35.17
C ASN A 2 -10.23 36.77 33.74
N GLN A 3 -9.96 37.76 32.89
CA GLN A 3 -9.68 37.64 31.45
C GLN A 3 -8.49 36.70 31.12
N LYS A 4 -7.59 36.48 32.08
CA LYS A 4 -6.47 35.52 31.97
C LYS A 4 -6.92 34.05 31.95
N ASN A 5 -8.03 33.70 32.60
CA ASN A 5 -8.48 32.31 32.70
C ASN A 5 -9.12 31.81 31.40
N GLU A 6 -9.73 32.72 30.62
CA GLU A 6 -10.31 32.41 29.30
C GLU A 6 -9.21 32.11 28.27
N SER A 7 -8.08 32.82 28.35
CA SER A 7 -6.93 32.61 27.45
C SER A 7 -6.27 31.24 27.68
N ILE A 8 -6.09 30.83 28.94
CA ILE A 8 -5.52 29.50 29.26
C ILE A 8 -6.47 28.39 28.79
N HIS A 9 -7.78 28.57 28.98
CA HIS A 9 -8.75 27.57 28.54
C HIS A 9 -8.81 27.46 27.01
N ALA A 10 -8.70 28.58 26.29
CA ALA A 10 -8.59 28.61 24.83
C ALA A 10 -7.29 27.94 24.34
N TYR A 11 -6.14 28.19 25.00
CA TYR A 11 -4.89 27.52 24.70
C TYR A 11 -4.95 26.00 24.92
N LEU A 12 -5.57 25.56 26.03
CA LEU A 12 -5.79 24.14 26.29
C LEU A 12 -6.73 23.54 25.24
N LEU A 13 -7.83 24.20 24.87
CA LEU A 13 -8.74 23.72 23.83
C LEU A 13 -8.07 23.63 22.45
N ILE A 14 -7.17 24.56 22.11
CA ILE A 14 -6.37 24.51 20.87
C ILE A 14 -5.40 23.32 20.90
N LEU A 15 -4.69 23.10 22.02
CA LEU A 15 -3.78 21.96 22.17
C LEU A 15 -4.52 20.62 22.14
N TYR A 16 -5.67 20.51 22.81
CA TYR A 16 -6.50 19.30 22.79
C TYR A 16 -7.12 19.05 21.41
N ARG A 17 -7.59 20.08 20.69
CA ARG A 17 -8.08 19.96 19.31
C ARG A 17 -6.98 19.53 18.33
N ASN A 18 -5.73 19.92 18.56
CA ASN A 18 -4.60 19.53 17.70
C ASN A 18 -4.12 18.09 17.96
N ASN A 19 -4.37 17.51 19.14
CA ASN A 19 -4.02 16.12 19.41
C ASN A 19 -4.89 15.11 18.63
N ASP A 20 -6.11 15.48 18.24
CA ASP A 20 -6.93 14.68 17.32
C ASP A 20 -6.38 14.68 15.88
N THR A 21 -5.59 15.67 15.50
CA THR A 21 -4.91 15.70 14.18
C THR A 21 -3.59 14.92 14.15
N PHE A 22 -3.05 14.54 15.31
CA PHE A 22 -1.91 13.62 15.40
C PHE A 22 -2.35 12.15 15.51
N SER A 23 -3.65 11.92 15.73
CA SER A 23 -4.29 10.61 15.66
C SER A 23 -4.38 10.16 14.20
N SER A 24 -3.55 9.18 13.83
CA SER A 24 -3.50 8.47 12.54
C SER A 24 -2.76 9.15 11.38
N MET A 25 -1.45 9.39 11.54
CA MET A 25 -0.58 9.21 10.37
C MET A 25 -0.62 7.73 9.98
N LYS A 26 -1.63 7.33 9.20
CA LYS A 26 -1.72 6.00 8.59
C LYS A 26 -0.38 5.72 7.93
N GLU A 27 0.14 4.50 8.08
CA GLU A 27 1.38 4.12 7.42
C GLU A 27 1.15 4.08 5.91
N TYR A 28 1.37 5.22 5.25
CA TYR A 28 1.33 5.33 3.80
C TYR A 28 2.48 4.57 3.16
N ILE A 29 3.61 4.46 3.85
CA ILE A 29 4.86 3.96 3.28
C ILE A 29 4.97 2.45 3.51
N ALA A 30 4.81 1.68 2.44
CA ALA A 30 5.08 0.24 2.45
C ALA A 30 6.58 -0.06 2.48
N TYR A 31 7.38 0.76 1.79
CA TYR A 31 8.83 0.67 1.78
C TYR A 31 9.47 1.97 1.32
N LYS A 32 10.49 2.45 2.04
CA LYS A 32 11.30 3.62 1.63
C LYS A 32 12.66 3.14 1.16
N GLY A 33 12.86 3.10 -0.16
CA GLY A 33 14.14 2.74 -0.76
C GLY A 33 14.98 3.95 -1.15
N HIS A 34 16.21 3.69 -1.60
CA HIS A 34 17.13 4.75 -2.05
C HIS A 34 16.64 5.47 -3.33
N PHE A 35 16.01 4.75 -4.25
CA PHE A 35 15.56 5.29 -5.54
C PHE A 35 14.07 5.58 -5.60
N LEU A 36 13.24 4.72 -4.99
CA LEU A 36 11.79 4.82 -5.03
C LEU A 36 11.18 4.56 -3.65
N THR A 37 10.12 5.31 -3.35
CA THR A 37 9.23 5.04 -2.20
C THR A 37 8.00 4.29 -2.71
N ILE A 38 7.65 3.21 -2.02
CA ILE A 38 6.45 2.42 -2.30
C ILE A 38 5.42 2.82 -1.24
N GLU A 39 4.25 3.24 -1.69
CA GLU A 39 3.16 3.70 -0.83
C GLU A 39 1.89 2.87 -1.05
N TRP A 40 1.13 2.66 0.02
CA TRP A 40 -0.24 2.13 -0.05
C TRP A 40 -1.19 3.26 -0.45
N PHE A 41 -2.07 2.99 -1.40
CA PHE A 41 -3.19 3.88 -1.69
C PHE A 41 -4.22 3.81 -0.57
N PHE A 42 -4.77 4.96 -0.19
CA PHE A 42 -5.90 5.07 0.72
C PHE A 42 -7.02 5.84 0.03
N ASP A 43 -8.26 5.40 0.17
CA ASP A 43 -9.44 6.12 -0.31
C ASP A 43 -9.79 7.32 0.59
N GLU A 44 -10.85 8.04 0.25
CA GLU A 44 -11.33 9.22 1.00
C GLU A 44 -11.83 8.87 2.42
N SER A 45 -12.24 7.63 2.65
CA SER A 45 -12.58 7.09 3.97
C SER A 45 -11.34 6.60 4.73
N GLY A 46 -10.18 6.62 4.06
CA GLY A 46 -8.89 6.15 4.55
C GLY A 46 -8.81 4.63 4.69
N ASN A 47 -9.50 3.87 3.84
CA ASN A 47 -9.30 2.43 3.71
C ASN A 47 -8.26 2.14 2.61
N SER A 48 -7.54 1.03 2.75
CA SER A 48 -6.57 0.58 1.75
C SER A 48 -6.75 -0.89 1.43
N ASP A 49 -7.33 -1.18 0.26
CA ASP A 49 -7.51 -2.56 -0.22
C ASP A 49 -6.20 -3.34 -0.29
N ALA A 50 -5.13 -2.69 -0.77
CA ALA A 50 -3.82 -3.31 -0.88
C ALA A 50 -3.22 -3.67 0.49
N LEU A 51 -3.30 -2.75 1.46
CA LEU A 51 -2.79 -2.99 2.81
C LEU A 51 -3.62 -4.06 3.51
N SER A 52 -4.95 -3.96 3.47
CA SER A 52 -5.82 -4.97 4.07
C SER A 52 -5.60 -6.35 3.46
N PHE A 53 -5.39 -6.45 2.14
CA PHE A 53 -5.00 -7.72 1.52
C PHE A 53 -3.65 -8.21 2.03
N PHE A 54 -2.63 -7.35 2.07
CA PHE A 54 -1.29 -7.68 2.56
C PHE A 54 -1.29 -8.17 4.02
N GLU A 55 -2.05 -7.52 4.91
CA GLU A 55 -2.14 -7.87 6.33
C GLU A 55 -2.71 -9.27 6.55
N ASN A 56 -3.61 -9.71 5.67
CA ASN A 56 -4.21 -11.05 5.70
C ASN A 56 -3.32 -12.15 5.09
N LEU A 57 -2.17 -11.81 4.50
CA LEU A 57 -1.25 -12.80 3.93
C LEU A 57 -0.49 -13.56 5.01
N SER A 58 -0.10 -14.80 4.70
CA SER A 58 0.84 -15.55 5.55
C SER A 58 2.21 -14.86 5.61
N ASN A 59 3.00 -15.11 6.67
CA ASN A 59 4.32 -14.50 6.84
C ASN A 59 5.27 -14.76 5.65
N SER A 60 5.17 -15.94 5.03
CA SER A 60 5.95 -16.28 3.83
C SER A 60 5.54 -15.43 2.62
N GLN A 61 4.25 -15.19 2.43
CA GLN A 61 3.73 -14.33 1.36
C GLN A 61 4.11 -12.86 1.62
N LYS A 62 3.94 -12.35 2.84
CA LYS A 62 4.37 -11.00 3.23
C LYS A 62 5.85 -10.77 2.92
N ARG A 63 6.72 -11.72 3.30
CA ARG A 63 8.17 -11.65 3.02
C ARG A 63 8.47 -11.54 1.53
N LYS A 64 7.78 -12.33 0.68
CA LYS A 64 7.96 -12.27 -0.78
C LYS A 64 7.53 -10.91 -1.35
N THR A 65 6.42 -10.35 -0.85
CA THR A 65 5.95 -9.02 -1.24
C THR A 65 6.96 -7.94 -0.88
N LEU A 66 7.38 -7.90 0.40
CA LEU A 66 8.34 -6.90 0.89
C LEU A 66 9.71 -7.01 0.19
N MET A 67 10.15 -8.21 -0.17
CA MET A 67 11.37 -8.40 -0.96
C MET A 67 11.27 -7.72 -2.33
N LEU A 68 10.11 -7.77 -3.00
CA LEU A 68 9.92 -7.09 -4.28
C LEU A 68 9.87 -5.57 -4.11
N PHE A 69 9.19 -5.07 -3.07
CA PHE A 69 9.19 -3.64 -2.74
C PHE A 69 10.60 -3.14 -2.45
N LYS A 70 11.36 -3.87 -1.63
CA LYS A 70 12.77 -3.58 -1.36
C LYS A 70 13.58 -3.51 -2.64
N ARG A 71 13.44 -4.52 -3.50
CA ARG A 71 14.24 -4.63 -4.73
C ARG A 71 14.02 -3.44 -5.65
N ILE A 72 12.77 -3.05 -5.91
CA ILE A 72 12.51 -1.89 -6.77
C ILE A 72 12.82 -0.57 -6.06
N GLY A 73 12.55 -0.48 -4.76
CA GLY A 73 12.86 0.71 -3.96
C GLY A 73 14.35 1.04 -3.95
N ASP A 74 15.19 0.03 -3.79
CA ASP A 74 16.64 0.18 -3.67
C ASP A 74 17.41 0.21 -4.97
N SER A 75 16.80 -0.20 -6.09
CA SER A 75 17.49 -0.22 -7.39
C SER A 75 16.80 0.58 -8.49
N GLY A 76 15.58 1.06 -8.24
CA GLY A 76 14.75 1.77 -9.22
C GLY A 76 14.12 0.86 -10.28
N LYS A 77 14.49 -0.43 -10.35
CA LYS A 77 14.03 -1.32 -11.43
C LYS A 77 14.00 -2.80 -11.04
N ILE A 78 13.06 -3.53 -11.62
CA ILE A 78 13.07 -4.99 -11.62
C ILE A 78 12.97 -5.44 -13.08
N PHE A 79 14.04 -6.03 -13.61
CA PHE A 79 14.09 -6.52 -14.99
C PHE A 79 13.30 -7.81 -15.22
N ASP A 80 13.11 -8.60 -14.15
CA ASP A 80 12.38 -9.85 -14.24
C ASP A 80 10.87 -9.58 -14.37
N ILE A 81 10.37 -9.66 -15.61
CA ILE A 81 8.96 -9.45 -15.97
C ILE A 81 8.01 -10.45 -15.30
N SER A 82 8.52 -11.58 -14.79
CA SER A 82 7.74 -12.54 -14.01
C SER A 82 7.45 -12.03 -12.60
N LYS A 83 8.20 -11.02 -12.12
CA LYS A 83 8.12 -10.43 -10.79
C LYS A 83 7.50 -9.03 -10.80
N PHE A 84 7.76 -8.24 -11.83
CA PHE A 84 7.21 -6.90 -11.99
C PHE A 84 7.07 -6.56 -13.47
N ARG A 85 5.86 -6.23 -13.95
CA ARG A 85 5.64 -5.81 -15.33
C ARG A 85 4.43 -4.91 -15.46
N ASN A 86 4.38 -4.17 -16.57
CA ASN A 86 3.17 -3.49 -17.05
C ASN A 86 2.12 -4.54 -17.47
N GLU A 87 0.88 -4.39 -17.01
CA GLU A 87 -0.28 -5.23 -17.36
C GLU A 87 -1.26 -4.52 -18.33
N GLY A 88 -0.95 -3.29 -18.75
CA GLY A 88 -1.79 -2.42 -19.58
C GLY A 88 -2.05 -1.07 -18.90
N ASP A 89 -2.37 -0.03 -19.68
CA ASP A 89 -2.88 1.26 -19.18
C ASP A 89 -2.03 1.92 -18.09
N GLN A 90 -0.70 1.77 -18.18
CA GLN A 90 0.28 2.26 -17.19
C GLN A 90 0.16 1.61 -15.79
N ILE A 91 -0.62 0.54 -15.68
CA ILE A 91 -0.74 -0.27 -14.47
C ILE A 91 0.35 -1.35 -14.48
N PHE A 92 1.12 -1.39 -13.40
CA PHE A 92 2.15 -2.39 -13.14
C PHE A 92 1.74 -3.33 -12.03
N ALA A 93 2.19 -4.58 -12.10
CA ALA A 93 1.89 -5.58 -11.08
C ALA A 93 3.16 -6.16 -10.45
N PHE A 94 3.28 -6.07 -9.12
CA PHE A 94 4.20 -6.93 -8.35
C PHE A 94 3.62 -8.34 -8.26
N LYS A 95 4.48 -9.35 -8.38
CA LYS A 95 4.05 -10.75 -8.51
C LYS A 95 4.73 -11.70 -7.50
N PRO A 96 4.52 -11.49 -6.19
CA PRO A 96 4.88 -12.49 -5.20
C PRO A 96 3.94 -13.69 -5.34
N GLN A 97 4.30 -14.67 -6.18
CA GLN A 97 3.38 -15.75 -6.54
C GLN A 97 2.84 -16.52 -5.32
N PRO A 98 1.52 -16.81 -5.27
CA PRO A 98 0.51 -16.59 -6.33
C PRO A 98 -0.10 -15.18 -6.39
N ASP A 99 0.21 -14.34 -5.42
CA ASP A 99 -0.39 -13.03 -5.19
C ASP A 99 0.07 -11.99 -6.22
N ARG A 100 -0.75 -10.94 -6.37
CA ARG A 100 -0.53 -9.80 -7.25
C ARG A 100 -0.86 -8.52 -6.51
N PHE A 101 -0.03 -7.51 -6.67
CA PHE A 101 -0.30 -6.16 -6.19
C PHE A 101 -0.24 -5.21 -7.37
N LEU A 102 -1.36 -4.55 -7.68
CA LEU A 102 -1.43 -3.55 -8.74
C LEU A 102 -0.89 -2.22 -8.23
N SER A 103 -0.24 -1.50 -9.14
CA SER A 103 0.47 -0.28 -8.82
C SER A 103 0.67 0.59 -10.05
N PHE A 104 1.01 1.86 -9.84
CA PHE A 104 1.46 2.74 -10.90
C PHE A 104 2.57 3.67 -10.39
N PHE A 105 3.38 4.17 -11.31
CA PHE A 105 4.40 5.17 -11.00
C PHE A 105 3.74 6.53 -10.81
N TYR A 106 4.18 7.26 -9.79
CA TYR A 106 3.69 8.59 -9.48
C TYR A 106 4.85 9.58 -9.39
N THR A 107 4.52 10.86 -9.56
CA THR A 107 5.49 11.95 -9.46
C THR A 107 6.20 11.94 -8.11
N GLY A 108 7.47 12.36 -8.09
CA GLY A 108 8.27 12.40 -6.85
C GLY A 108 8.93 11.07 -6.46
N LYS A 109 9.25 10.21 -7.46
CA LYS A 109 9.92 8.91 -7.25
C LYS A 109 9.10 7.95 -6.39
N LYS A 110 7.81 7.86 -6.68
CA LYS A 110 6.87 7.02 -5.93
C LYS A 110 6.27 5.91 -6.79
N ILE A 111 5.95 4.81 -6.16
CA ILE A 111 5.05 3.78 -6.68
C ILE A 111 3.86 3.69 -5.71
N ILE A 112 2.65 3.87 -6.23
CA ILE A 112 1.42 3.76 -5.45
C ILE A 112 0.84 2.37 -5.69
N VAL A 113 0.58 1.62 -4.62
CA VAL A 113 0.00 0.27 -4.65
C VAL A 113 -1.48 0.36 -4.30
N THR A 114 -2.35 0.00 -5.24
CA THR A 114 -3.79 0.26 -5.14
C THR A 114 -4.59 -0.93 -4.63
N ASN A 115 -4.29 -2.14 -5.12
CA ASN A 115 -5.07 -3.33 -4.80
C ASN A 115 -4.15 -4.56 -4.69
N GLY A 116 -4.59 -5.56 -3.92
CA GLY A 116 -3.96 -6.86 -3.81
C GLY A 116 -4.95 -7.99 -4.07
N PHE A 117 -4.53 -9.06 -4.76
CA PHE A 117 -5.36 -10.25 -4.97
C PHE A 117 -4.54 -11.51 -5.19
N CYS A 118 -5.12 -12.66 -4.84
CA CYS A 118 -4.54 -13.97 -5.16
C CYS A 118 -4.97 -14.39 -6.58
N LYS A 119 -3.99 -14.69 -7.45
CA LYS A 119 -4.30 -15.17 -8.80
C LYS A 119 -4.82 -16.61 -8.74
N LYS A 120 -6.03 -16.85 -9.26
CA LYS A 120 -6.58 -18.20 -9.39
C LYS A 120 -5.70 -19.07 -10.31
N PRO A 121 -5.37 -20.32 -9.92
CA PRO A 121 -4.58 -21.21 -10.76
C PRO A 121 -5.36 -21.58 -12.03
N LYS A 122 -4.66 -21.67 -13.17
CA LYS A 122 -5.27 -22.01 -14.48
C LYS A 122 -6.08 -23.31 -14.46
N ASN A 123 -5.72 -24.26 -13.60
CA ASN A 123 -6.39 -25.56 -13.51
C ASN A 123 -7.79 -25.48 -12.89
N TYR A 124 -8.07 -24.44 -12.11
CA TYR A 124 -9.40 -24.21 -11.53
C TYR A 124 -10.47 -23.99 -12.62
N LEU A 125 -10.14 -23.28 -13.70
CA LEU A 125 -11.04 -23.05 -14.83
C LEU A 125 -11.24 -24.32 -15.68
N LYS A 126 -10.25 -25.21 -15.75
CA LYS A 126 -10.35 -26.51 -16.44
C LYS A 126 -11.27 -27.48 -15.70
N MET A 127 -11.24 -27.48 -14.36
CA MET A 127 -12.15 -28.30 -13.56
C MET A 127 -13.60 -27.87 -13.73
N LYS A 128 -13.89 -26.56 -13.77
CA LYS A 128 -15.26 -26.04 -13.94
C LYS A 128 -15.87 -26.37 -15.31
N ARG A 129 -15.05 -26.42 -16.37
CA ARG A 129 -15.49 -26.76 -17.73
C ARG A 129 -15.74 -28.26 -17.98
N LYS A 130 -15.25 -29.14 -17.10
CA LYS A 130 -15.52 -30.59 -17.18
C LYS A 130 -16.76 -31.01 -16.39
N GLN A 131 -17.39 -30.08 -15.67
CA GLN A 131 -18.60 -30.32 -14.85
C GLN A 131 -19.85 -29.66 -15.45
N LEU A 132 -19.72 -29.12 -16.67
CA LEU A 132 -20.79 -28.62 -17.53
C LEU A 132 -20.80 -29.47 -18.80
#